data_AF-A0A1V3J3J9-F1
#
_entry.id   AF-A0A1V3J3J9-F1
#
_cell.length_a   1.000
_cell.length_b   1.000
_cell.length_c   1.000
_cell.angle_alpha   90.00
_cell.angle_beta   90.00
_cell.angle_gamma   90.00
#
_symmetry.space_group_name_H-M   'P 1'
#
loop_
_entity.id
_entity.type
_entity.pdbx_description
1 polymer ?
#
loop_
_entity_poly.entity_id
_entity_poly.type
_entity_poly.pdbx_seq_one_letter_code
_entity_poly.pdbx_strand_id
1 'polypeptide(L)'
;MPSQSQVIDAFYRLYQAYHNKRFTKTLNFTEKTERELLPLVRNYLFGYFDHLEPEAGVQITTNVQGRFDFLINNIAVEFAIRSARKGGNNLKAEKNVGEIKKLIRHPDHSLMILFDFKKSITDEEVNKTLEEYRKIPSLGRGNPHRYPFTVAYFYQDESGDLSYDTRRIRVKRRPISLCEDKDIIEQINVINQRDLTAIEFDFNTGDYICTYLVEVRLKKEGELTIEYQDSEGNYHQYKGCETKNNTYELISAENSLNKATVSLSLDEEDKTLTIEGTLIEDGYKKEWFIENNTEVNNKK
;
A
#
# COMPACT_ATOMS: atom_id res chain seq x y z
N MET A 1 2.36 -21.74 0.86
CA MET A 1 1.64 -20.72 1.64
C MET A 1 0.75 -19.95 0.69
N PRO A 2 -0.46 -19.51 1.11
CA PRO A 2 -1.34 -18.78 0.23
C PRO A 2 -0.71 -17.46 -0.20
N SER A 3 -0.92 -17.07 -1.46
CA SER A 3 -0.56 -15.73 -1.93
C SER A 3 -1.60 -14.71 -1.48
N GLN A 4 -1.23 -13.43 -1.52
CA GLN A 4 -2.15 -12.34 -1.25
C GLN A 4 -3.36 -12.37 -2.20
N SER A 5 -3.14 -12.67 -3.47
CA SER A 5 -4.20 -12.80 -4.48
C SER A 5 -5.16 -13.94 -4.15
N GLN A 6 -4.69 -15.06 -3.61
CA GLN A 6 -5.56 -16.16 -3.16
C GLN A 6 -6.46 -15.76 -1.98
N VAL A 7 -5.97 -14.91 -1.06
CA VAL A 7 -6.79 -14.35 0.01
C VAL A 7 -7.84 -13.42 -0.56
N ILE A 8 -7.45 -12.51 -1.46
CA ILE A 8 -8.37 -11.59 -2.15
C ILE A 8 -9.46 -12.37 -2.91
N ASP A 9 -9.10 -13.42 -3.64
CA ASP A 9 -10.03 -14.28 -4.36
C ASP A 9 -11.03 -14.98 -3.42
N ALA A 10 -10.56 -15.43 -2.25
CA ALA A 10 -11.44 -16.04 -1.25
C ALA A 10 -12.47 -15.04 -0.73
N PHE A 11 -12.06 -13.80 -0.45
CA PHE A 11 -12.95 -12.72 -0.07
C PHE A 11 -13.89 -12.31 -1.22
N TYR A 12 -13.41 -12.29 -2.46
CA TYR A 12 -14.26 -11.99 -3.62
C TYR A 12 -15.38 -13.02 -3.78
N ARG A 13 -15.04 -14.31 -3.67
CA ARG A 13 -16.03 -15.40 -3.69
C ARG A 13 -17.08 -15.24 -2.59
N LEU A 14 -16.66 -14.84 -1.39
CA LEU A 14 -17.56 -14.58 -0.28
C LEU A 14 -18.48 -13.37 -0.55
N TYR A 15 -17.92 -12.28 -1.09
CA TYR A 15 -18.67 -11.10 -1.51
C TYR A 15 -19.74 -11.46 -2.57
N GLN A 16 -19.36 -12.23 -3.60
CA GLN A 16 -20.29 -12.75 -4.60
C GLN A 16 -21.40 -13.61 -3.99
N ALA A 17 -21.06 -14.48 -3.02
CA ALA A 17 -22.05 -15.31 -2.32
C ALA A 17 -23.07 -14.46 -1.57
N TYR A 18 -22.66 -13.36 -0.93
CA TYR A 18 -23.56 -12.44 -0.24
C TYR A 18 -24.51 -11.66 -1.16
N HIS A 19 -24.21 -11.57 -2.46
CA HIS A 19 -25.11 -11.00 -3.47
C HIS A 19 -25.95 -12.04 -4.22
N ASN A 20 -25.63 -13.34 -4.09
CA ASN A 20 -26.33 -14.40 -4.79
C ASN A 20 -27.68 -14.73 -4.13
N LYS A 21 -28.77 -14.26 -4.73
CA LYS A 21 -30.16 -14.49 -4.25
C LYS A 21 -30.52 -15.97 -4.05
N ARG A 22 -29.93 -16.90 -4.83
CA ARG A 22 -30.19 -18.34 -4.67
C ARG A 22 -29.56 -18.88 -3.38
N PHE A 23 -28.41 -18.34 -2.99
CA PHE A 23 -27.70 -18.70 -1.77
C PHE A 23 -28.31 -17.99 -0.55
N THR A 24 -28.47 -16.67 -0.63
CA THR A 24 -28.89 -15.86 0.50
C THR A 24 -30.33 -16.11 0.92
N LYS A 25 -31.22 -16.42 -0.03
CA LYS A 25 -32.65 -16.65 0.19
C LYS A 25 -33.29 -15.52 1.01
N THR A 26 -33.52 -15.72 2.30
CA THR A 26 -34.13 -14.75 3.22
C THR A 26 -33.12 -13.99 4.07
N LEU A 27 -31.82 -14.33 3.99
CA LEU A 27 -30.75 -13.71 4.76
C LEU A 27 -30.24 -12.46 4.04
N ASN A 28 -30.36 -11.31 4.69
CA ASN A 28 -29.91 -10.04 4.14
C ASN A 28 -28.46 -9.74 4.54
N PHE A 29 -27.49 -10.51 4.04
CA PHE A 29 -26.07 -10.30 4.39
C PHE A 29 -25.56 -8.90 4.05
N THR A 30 -26.03 -8.32 2.94
CA THR A 30 -25.66 -6.96 2.51
C THR A 30 -26.12 -5.86 3.46
N GLU A 31 -27.08 -6.15 4.36
CA GLU A 31 -27.59 -5.20 5.33
C GLU A 31 -26.91 -5.32 6.70
N LYS A 32 -26.13 -6.39 6.90
CA LYS A 32 -25.47 -6.67 8.18
C LYS A 32 -24.30 -5.75 8.46
N THR A 33 -24.00 -5.60 9.74
CA THR A 33 -22.81 -4.92 10.24
C THR A 33 -21.60 -5.84 10.23
N GLU A 34 -20.40 -5.26 10.32
CA GLU A 34 -19.14 -5.98 10.46
C GLU A 34 -19.17 -7.00 11.60
N ARG A 35 -19.63 -6.60 12.79
CA ARG A 35 -19.80 -7.49 13.95
C ARG A 35 -20.69 -8.71 13.67
N GLU A 36 -21.72 -8.55 12.85
CA GLU A 36 -22.62 -9.65 12.50
C GLU A 36 -22.04 -10.58 11.42
N LEU A 37 -21.14 -10.08 10.57
CA LEU A 37 -20.53 -10.85 9.49
C LEU A 37 -19.19 -11.48 9.87
N LEU A 38 -18.41 -10.88 10.78
CA LEU A 38 -17.10 -11.38 11.21
C LEU A 38 -17.11 -12.87 11.60
N PRO A 39 -18.08 -13.39 12.39
CA PRO A 39 -18.12 -14.82 12.71
C PRO A 39 -18.36 -15.72 11.48
N LEU A 40 -19.13 -15.25 10.50
CA LEU A 40 -19.42 -16.00 9.27
C LEU A 40 -18.21 -16.02 8.34
N VAL A 41 -17.56 -14.86 8.21
CA VAL A 41 -16.30 -14.71 7.48
C VAL A 41 -15.24 -15.63 8.10
N ARG A 42 -15.11 -15.64 9.43
CA ARG A 42 -14.21 -16.54 10.16
C ARG A 42 -14.44 -18.01 9.80
N ASN A 43 -15.69 -18.48 9.86
CA ASN A 43 -16.02 -19.86 9.56
C ASN A 43 -15.75 -20.23 8.10
N TYR A 44 -16.07 -19.32 7.17
CA TYR A 44 -15.76 -19.51 5.75
C TYR A 44 -14.25 -19.61 5.51
N LEU A 45 -13.48 -18.65 6.04
CA LEU A 45 -12.03 -18.62 5.86
C LEU A 45 -11.36 -19.84 6.49
N PHE A 46 -11.84 -20.32 7.64
CA PHE A 46 -11.32 -21.53 8.28
C PHE A 46 -11.58 -22.79 7.44
N GLY A 47 -12.71 -22.85 6.74
CA GLY A 47 -13.00 -23.94 5.80
C GLY A 47 -12.25 -23.82 4.47
N TYR A 48 -11.86 -22.60 4.08
CA TYR A 48 -11.16 -22.33 2.81
C TYR A 48 -9.64 -22.45 2.94
N PHE A 49 -9.08 -22.02 4.08
CA PHE A 49 -7.66 -22.04 4.37
C PHE A 49 -7.37 -23.00 5.52
N ASP A 50 -6.36 -23.88 5.33
CA ASP A 50 -5.97 -24.85 6.36
C ASP A 50 -5.47 -24.19 7.65
N HIS A 51 -4.96 -22.96 7.59
CA HIS A 51 -4.33 -22.25 8.71
C HIS A 51 -4.89 -20.82 8.81
N LEU A 52 -5.72 -20.62 9.82
CA LEU A 52 -6.33 -19.33 10.16
C LEU A 52 -6.26 -19.14 11.67
N GLU A 53 -5.65 -18.05 12.10
CA GLU A 53 -5.70 -17.58 13.49
C GLU A 53 -6.62 -16.35 13.55
N PRO A 54 -7.83 -16.47 14.14
CA PRO A 54 -8.67 -15.30 14.37
C PRO A 54 -8.12 -14.47 15.53
N GLU A 55 -8.24 -13.15 15.42
CA GLU A 55 -7.86 -12.24 16.50
C GLU A 55 -6.37 -12.33 16.92
N ALA A 56 -5.48 -12.61 15.97
CA ALA A 56 -4.04 -12.74 16.24
C ALA A 56 -3.46 -11.44 16.83
N GLY A 57 -2.67 -11.56 17.89
CA GLY A 57 -2.14 -10.41 18.63
C GLY A 57 -1.06 -9.64 17.85
N VAL A 58 -1.05 -8.31 17.99
CA VAL A 58 -0.03 -7.43 17.40
C VAL A 58 0.38 -6.32 18.37
N GLN A 59 1.68 -6.04 18.43
CA GLN A 59 2.21 -4.92 19.22
C GLN A 59 2.18 -3.63 18.37
N ILE A 60 1.29 -2.70 18.69
CA ILE A 60 1.12 -1.44 17.93
C ILE A 60 2.15 -0.39 18.35
N THR A 61 2.43 -0.27 19.64
CA THR A 61 3.51 0.52 20.23
C THR A 61 4.01 -0.19 21.47
N THR A 62 5.10 0.25 22.11
CA THR A 62 5.63 -0.37 23.35
C THR A 62 4.57 -0.62 24.42
N ASN A 63 3.55 0.24 24.51
CA ASN A 63 2.51 0.17 25.55
C ASN A 63 1.11 -0.18 25.01
N VAL A 64 0.95 -0.42 23.71
CA VAL A 64 -0.37 -0.67 23.09
C VAL A 64 -0.32 -1.97 22.29
N GLN A 65 -1.21 -2.90 22.67
CA GLN A 65 -1.48 -4.13 21.94
C GLN A 65 -2.82 -4.03 21.20
N GLY A 66 -2.89 -4.69 20.05
CA GLY A 66 -4.10 -4.88 19.26
C GLY A 66 -4.24 -6.31 18.79
N ARG A 67 -5.27 -6.57 17.98
CA ARG A 67 -5.56 -7.87 17.39
C ARG A 67 -5.98 -7.67 15.94
N PHE A 68 -5.42 -8.41 14.99
CA PHE A 68 -5.91 -8.49 13.62
C PHE A 68 -7.24 -9.22 13.58
N ASP A 69 -8.16 -8.90 12.68
CA ASP A 69 -9.38 -9.73 12.53
C ASP A 69 -9.01 -11.18 12.18
N PHE A 70 -8.05 -11.34 11.27
CA PHE A 70 -7.54 -12.64 10.83
C PHE A 70 -6.04 -12.61 10.56
N LEU A 71 -5.37 -13.70 10.87
CA LEU A 71 -4.04 -14.02 10.36
C LEU A 71 -4.14 -15.34 9.58
N ILE A 72 -4.03 -15.24 8.25
CA ILE A 72 -4.13 -16.38 7.33
C ILE A 72 -2.70 -16.77 6.95
N ASN A 73 -2.17 -17.83 7.56
CA ASN A 73 -0.74 -18.13 7.55
C ASN A 73 0.09 -16.92 8.02
N ASN A 74 0.81 -16.25 7.11
CA ASN A 74 1.60 -15.05 7.38
C ASN A 74 0.95 -13.76 6.83
N ILE A 75 -0.33 -13.81 6.43
CA ILE A 75 -1.05 -12.66 5.88
C ILE A 75 -1.99 -12.09 6.94
N ALA A 76 -1.67 -10.91 7.45
CA ALA A 76 -2.53 -10.19 8.39
C ALA A 76 -3.70 -9.53 7.64
N VAL A 77 -4.92 -9.63 8.16
CA VAL A 77 -6.13 -9.10 7.53
C VAL A 77 -6.96 -8.32 8.52
N GLU A 78 -7.36 -7.12 8.11
CA GLU A 78 -8.41 -6.31 8.74
C GLU A 78 -9.60 -6.20 7.80
N PHE A 79 -10.81 -6.13 8.35
CA PHE A 79 -12.04 -6.24 7.58
C PHE A 79 -13.05 -5.16 7.97
N ALA A 80 -13.45 -4.35 6.99
CA ALA A 80 -14.45 -3.30 7.17
C ALA A 80 -15.61 -3.44 6.18
N ILE A 81 -16.81 -3.02 6.59
CA ILE A 81 -18.03 -3.19 5.79
C ILE A 81 -18.92 -1.96 5.79
N ARG A 82 -19.30 -1.46 4.61
CA ARG A 82 -20.42 -0.53 4.46
C ARG A 82 -21.71 -1.29 4.18
N SER A 83 -22.62 -1.31 5.15
CA SER A 83 -23.96 -1.90 5.01
C SER A 83 -24.83 -1.12 4.03
N ALA A 84 -25.62 -1.83 3.22
CA ALA A 84 -26.59 -1.24 2.29
C ALA A 84 -27.62 -0.33 2.97
N ARG A 85 -27.88 -0.51 4.27
CA ARG A 85 -28.87 0.28 5.04
C ARG A 85 -28.30 1.50 5.76
N LYS A 86 -26.98 1.57 5.95
CA LYS A 86 -26.35 2.65 6.72
C LYS A 86 -25.74 3.67 5.75
N GLY A 87 -26.17 4.93 5.86
CA GLY A 87 -25.66 6.02 5.03
C GLY A 87 -24.22 6.46 5.35
N GLY A 88 -23.67 6.04 6.49
CA GLY A 88 -22.29 6.37 6.87
C GLY A 88 -21.28 5.54 6.08
N ASN A 89 -20.31 6.20 5.43
CA ASN A 89 -19.19 5.52 4.79
C ASN A 89 -18.09 5.23 5.83
N ASN A 90 -18.16 4.05 6.46
CA ASN A 90 -17.14 3.57 7.39
C ASN A 90 -15.94 2.91 6.68
N LEU A 91 -15.93 2.82 5.35
CA LEU A 91 -14.78 2.32 4.60
C LEU A 91 -13.71 3.39 4.38
N LYS A 92 -13.99 4.65 4.73
CA LYS A 92 -13.01 5.73 4.65
C LYS A 92 -11.79 5.47 5.52
N ALA A 93 -10.63 5.89 5.05
CA ALA A 93 -9.36 5.74 5.76
C ALA A 93 -9.38 6.33 7.18
N GLU A 94 -10.02 7.49 7.36
CA GLU A 94 -10.14 8.17 8.66
C GLU A 94 -10.87 7.34 9.73
N LYS A 95 -11.74 6.41 9.33
CA LYS A 95 -12.50 5.54 10.23
C LYS A 95 -11.74 4.27 10.60
N ASN A 96 -10.71 3.93 9.82
CA ASN A 96 -9.95 2.69 9.95
C ASN A 96 -8.50 2.92 10.39
N VAL A 97 -8.20 4.09 10.97
CA VAL A 97 -6.84 4.44 11.42
C VAL A 97 -6.29 3.43 12.43
N GLY A 98 -7.13 2.89 13.33
CA GLY A 98 -6.71 1.85 14.28
C GLY A 98 -6.26 0.57 13.57
N GLU A 99 -7.00 0.17 12.54
CA GLU A 99 -6.76 -1.05 11.79
C GLU A 99 -5.51 -0.92 10.93
N ILE A 100 -5.33 0.24 10.31
CA ILE A 100 -4.14 0.58 9.51
C ILE A 100 -2.88 0.59 10.39
N LYS A 101 -2.98 1.10 11.64
CA LYS A 101 -1.87 1.04 12.61
C LYS A 101 -1.46 -0.38 12.97
N LYS A 102 -2.39 -1.34 12.94
CA LYS A 102 -2.07 -2.76 13.12
C LYS A 102 -1.39 -3.31 11.88
N LEU A 103 -1.95 -3.11 10.69
CA LEU A 103 -1.42 -3.64 9.43
C LEU A 103 0.02 -3.22 9.17
N ILE A 104 0.35 -1.95 9.42
CA ILE A 104 1.71 -1.41 9.15
C ILE A 104 2.78 -1.95 10.10
N ARG A 105 2.41 -2.72 11.13
CA ARG A 105 3.32 -3.39 12.06
C ARG A 105 3.64 -4.81 11.66
N HIS A 106 2.88 -5.39 10.74
CA HIS A 106 3.09 -6.74 10.27
C HIS A 106 4.18 -6.74 9.19
N PRO A 107 5.33 -7.42 9.40
CA PRO A 107 6.46 -7.37 8.47
C PRO A 107 6.20 -8.06 7.13
N ASP A 108 5.31 -9.04 7.11
CA ASP A 108 4.95 -9.77 5.91
C ASP A 108 3.81 -9.07 5.15
N HIS A 109 2.95 -9.84 4.50
CA HIS A 109 1.82 -9.30 3.75
C HIS A 109 0.67 -8.91 4.68
N SER A 110 0.08 -7.75 4.43
CA SER A 110 -1.05 -7.26 5.22
C SER A 110 -2.14 -6.69 4.30
N LEU A 111 -3.39 -6.97 4.63
CA LEU A 111 -4.57 -6.71 3.81
C LEU A 111 -5.64 -5.93 4.58
N MET A 112 -6.17 -4.91 3.94
CA MET A 112 -7.39 -4.21 4.36
C MET A 112 -8.50 -4.57 3.38
N ILE A 113 -9.47 -5.37 3.83
CA ILE A 113 -10.60 -5.81 3.02
C ILE A 113 -11.78 -4.87 3.26
N LEU A 114 -12.27 -4.24 2.21
CA LEU A 114 -13.42 -3.32 2.26
C LEU A 114 -14.59 -3.91 1.49
N PHE A 115 -15.63 -4.35 2.20
CA PHE A 115 -16.88 -4.78 1.57
C PHE A 115 -17.86 -3.62 1.48
N ASP A 116 -18.21 -3.25 0.26
CA ASP A 116 -19.17 -2.20 0.03
C ASP A 116 -20.49 -2.74 -0.50
N PHE A 117 -21.53 -2.69 0.35
CA PHE A 117 -22.87 -3.12 -0.04
C PHE A 117 -23.77 -1.99 -0.52
N LYS A 118 -23.26 -0.75 -0.63
CA LYS A 118 -23.98 0.29 -1.39
C LYS A 118 -23.96 -0.12 -2.87
N LYS A 119 -25.10 0.05 -3.54
CA LYS A 119 -25.27 -0.27 -4.95
C LYS A 119 -24.82 0.88 -5.84
N SER A 120 -24.47 0.57 -7.08
CA SER A 120 -24.16 1.56 -8.11
C SER A 120 -23.02 2.48 -7.68
N ILE A 121 -21.91 1.88 -7.26
CA ILE A 121 -20.68 2.61 -6.93
C ILE A 121 -20.01 3.02 -8.23
N THR A 122 -19.63 4.28 -8.30
CA THR A 122 -18.86 4.79 -9.44
C THR A 122 -17.37 4.53 -9.27
N ASP A 123 -16.63 4.40 -10.36
CA ASP A 123 -15.17 4.29 -10.33
C ASP A 123 -14.52 5.50 -9.63
N GLU A 124 -15.14 6.68 -9.71
CA GLU A 124 -14.67 7.87 -9.00
C GLU A 124 -14.77 7.69 -7.48
N GLU A 125 -15.85 7.09 -6.96
CA GLU A 125 -16.01 6.80 -5.54
C GLU A 125 -14.99 5.76 -5.03
N VAL A 126 -14.73 4.71 -5.81
CA VAL A 126 -13.71 3.70 -5.50
C VAL A 126 -12.33 4.33 -5.46
N ASN A 127 -11.93 5.01 -6.54
CA ASN A 127 -10.64 5.68 -6.64
C ASN A 127 -10.43 6.71 -5.54
N LYS A 128 -11.45 7.52 -5.24
CA LYS A 128 -11.37 8.51 -4.16
C LYS A 128 -11.12 7.84 -2.81
N THR A 129 -11.79 6.72 -2.52
CA THR A 129 -11.60 6.00 -1.26
C THR A 129 -10.20 5.39 -1.18
N LEU A 130 -9.73 4.72 -2.24
CA LEU A 130 -8.37 4.16 -2.30
C LEU A 130 -7.30 5.25 -2.16
N GLU A 131 -7.51 6.42 -2.75
CA GLU A 131 -6.62 7.58 -2.60
C GLU A 131 -6.67 8.20 -1.19
N GLU A 132 -7.78 8.10 -0.46
CA GLU A 132 -7.81 8.49 0.97
C GLU A 132 -6.83 7.63 1.78
N TYR A 133 -6.74 6.32 1.52
CA TYR A 133 -5.78 5.44 2.21
C TYR A 133 -4.32 5.81 1.91
N ARG A 134 -4.01 6.29 0.70
CA ARG A 134 -2.68 6.79 0.34
C ARG A 134 -2.31 8.12 0.98
N LYS A 135 -3.32 8.93 1.31
CA LYS A 135 -3.15 10.27 1.87
C LYS A 135 -3.25 10.32 3.39
N ILE A 136 -3.32 9.17 4.05
CA ILE A 136 -3.31 9.11 5.50
C ILE A 136 -2.04 9.82 5.98
N PRO A 137 -2.16 10.86 6.83
CA PRO A 137 -1.01 11.51 7.41
C PRO A 137 -0.12 10.50 8.11
N SER A 138 1.19 10.76 8.15
CA SER A 138 2.14 9.99 8.97
C SER A 138 1.49 9.61 10.30
N LEU A 139 1.30 8.31 10.56
CA LEU A 139 0.56 7.79 11.72
C LEU A 139 1.32 7.95 13.06
N GLY A 140 2.17 8.97 13.15
CA GLY A 140 2.91 9.42 14.33
C GLY A 140 4.43 9.28 14.19
N ARG A 141 5.15 10.16 14.88
CA ARG A 141 6.56 9.96 15.27
C ARG A 141 6.63 8.76 16.24
N GLY A 142 7.73 8.01 16.24
CA GLY A 142 7.96 6.86 17.13
C GLY A 142 7.47 5.50 16.61
N ASN A 143 7.18 5.39 15.30
CA ASN A 143 6.94 4.10 14.67
C ASN A 143 8.05 3.79 13.65
N PRO A 144 9.10 3.03 14.03
CA PRO A 144 10.21 2.66 13.15
C PRO A 144 9.80 1.63 12.08
N HIS A 145 8.63 0.98 12.21
CA HIS A 145 8.17 -0.06 11.29
C HIS A 145 6.85 0.35 10.64
N ARG A 146 6.90 0.66 9.35
CA ARG A 146 5.76 1.07 8.53
C ARG A 146 5.65 0.20 7.29
N TYR A 147 5.42 -1.09 7.51
CA TYR A 147 5.30 -2.04 6.41
C TYR A 147 4.12 -1.67 5.50
N PRO A 148 4.26 -1.83 4.17
CA PRO A 148 3.17 -1.65 3.24
C PRO A 148 2.02 -2.61 3.54
N PHE A 149 0.81 -2.18 3.22
CA PHE A 149 -0.38 -3.03 3.23
C PHE A 149 -1.15 -2.84 1.92
N THR A 150 -2.03 -3.77 1.57
CA THR A 150 -2.87 -3.62 0.38
C THR A 150 -4.34 -3.48 0.78
N VAL A 151 -5.02 -2.52 0.18
CA VAL A 151 -6.47 -2.36 0.30
C VAL A 151 -7.12 -3.10 -0.87
N ALA A 152 -8.06 -3.99 -0.60
CA ALA A 152 -8.92 -4.61 -1.61
C ALA A 152 -10.36 -4.13 -1.39
N TYR A 153 -10.89 -3.39 -2.34
CA TYR A 153 -12.21 -2.77 -2.29
C TYR A 153 -13.17 -3.56 -3.17
N PHE A 154 -14.15 -4.21 -2.55
CA PHE A 154 -15.19 -4.99 -3.22
C PHE A 154 -16.48 -4.18 -3.33
N TYR A 155 -17.04 -4.08 -4.53
CA TYR A 155 -18.20 -3.23 -4.80
C TYR A 155 -19.12 -3.79 -5.89
N GLN A 156 -20.33 -3.22 -5.97
CA GLN A 156 -21.23 -3.39 -7.09
C GLN A 156 -21.23 -2.10 -7.92
N ASP A 157 -20.84 -2.19 -9.18
CA ASP A 157 -20.75 -1.04 -10.08
C ASP A 157 -22.13 -0.53 -10.55
N GLU A 158 -22.13 0.51 -11.38
CA GLU A 158 -23.35 1.12 -11.94
C GLU A 158 -24.14 0.18 -12.86
N SER A 159 -23.47 -0.77 -13.52
CA SER A 159 -24.09 -1.81 -14.36
C SER A 159 -24.73 -2.92 -13.51
N GLY A 160 -24.38 -2.98 -12.22
CA GLY A 160 -24.82 -4.02 -11.30
C GLY A 160 -23.86 -5.21 -11.22
N ASP A 161 -22.71 -5.14 -11.90
CA ASP A 161 -21.68 -6.17 -11.85
C ASP A 161 -20.89 -6.04 -10.55
N LEU A 162 -20.42 -7.19 -10.04
CA LEU A 162 -19.63 -7.25 -8.81
C LEU A 162 -18.16 -7.23 -9.19
N SER A 163 -17.44 -6.25 -8.67
CA SER A 163 -16.04 -6.00 -9.04
C SER A 163 -15.21 -5.75 -7.79
N TYR A 164 -13.89 -5.74 -7.97
CA TYR A 164 -12.99 -5.25 -6.94
C TYR A 164 -11.79 -4.56 -7.54
N ASP A 165 -11.31 -3.55 -6.83
CA ASP A 165 -10.05 -2.87 -7.12
C ASP A 165 -9.09 -3.08 -5.95
N THR A 166 -7.81 -3.17 -6.26
CA THR A 166 -6.76 -3.27 -5.25
C THR A 166 -5.82 -2.09 -5.31
N ARG A 167 -5.28 -1.70 -4.15
CA ARG A 167 -4.27 -0.65 -4.07
C ARG A 167 -3.28 -0.96 -2.98
N ARG A 168 -2.00 -1.03 -3.34
CA ARG A 168 -0.93 -1.07 -2.36
C ARG A 168 -0.73 0.31 -1.74
N ILE A 169 -0.66 0.33 -0.41
CA ILE A 169 -0.58 1.53 0.41
C ILE A 169 0.68 1.46 1.26
N ARG A 170 1.49 2.52 1.16
CA ARG A 170 2.56 2.82 2.11
C ARG A 170 2.17 4.05 2.91
N VAL A 171 2.37 4.00 4.23
CA VAL A 171 2.11 5.16 5.08
C VAL A 171 3.24 6.14 4.92
N LYS A 172 2.93 7.30 4.34
CA LYS A 172 3.93 8.32 4.00
C LYS A 172 4.75 8.75 5.20
N ARG A 173 6.06 8.80 4.99
CA ARG A 173 7.02 9.45 5.88
C ARG A 173 6.89 10.97 5.74
N ARG A 174 7.61 11.74 6.56
CA ARG A 174 7.54 13.20 6.46
C ARG A 174 8.11 13.61 5.10
N PRO A 175 7.35 14.29 4.24
CA PRO A 175 7.89 14.76 2.97
C PRO A 175 8.97 15.81 3.27
N ILE A 176 10.04 15.84 2.46
CA ILE A 176 11.15 16.80 2.60
C ILE A 176 11.18 17.69 1.38
N SER A 177 11.19 19.01 1.58
CA SER A 177 11.53 19.91 0.47
C SER A 177 13.02 20.10 0.42
N LEU A 178 13.61 19.80 -0.74
CA LEU A 178 15.04 20.02 -0.94
C LEU A 178 15.40 21.51 -0.94
N CYS A 179 14.43 22.35 -1.24
CA CYS A 179 14.59 23.79 -1.21
C CYS A 179 14.49 24.33 0.22
N GLU A 180 13.60 23.79 1.05
CA GLU A 180 13.27 24.33 2.38
C GLU A 180 14.02 23.63 3.53
N ASP A 181 14.33 22.33 3.41
CA ASP A 181 14.92 21.50 4.48
C ASP A 181 16.43 21.23 4.28
N LYS A 182 17.15 22.17 3.65
CA LYS A 182 18.57 22.02 3.26
C LYS A 182 19.47 21.56 4.40
N ASP A 183 19.27 22.09 5.61
CA ASP A 183 20.09 21.76 6.78
C ASP A 183 19.95 20.29 7.20
N ILE A 184 18.74 19.72 7.09
CA ILE A 184 18.48 18.32 7.42
C ILE A 184 19.13 17.40 6.36
N ILE A 185 19.08 17.80 5.10
CA ILE A 185 19.65 17.08 3.95
C ILE A 185 21.19 17.04 4.04
N GLU A 186 21.81 18.18 4.37
CA GLU A 186 23.27 18.27 4.55
C GLU A 186 23.73 17.42 5.74
N GLN A 187 22.97 17.39 6.84
CA GLN A 187 23.28 16.55 8.02
C GLN A 187 23.19 15.04 7.75
N ILE A 188 22.33 14.62 6.82
CA ILE A 188 22.06 13.20 6.53
C ILE A 188 22.89 12.70 5.32
N ASN A 189 23.70 13.58 4.72
CA ASN A 189 24.51 13.27 3.54
C ASN A 189 23.66 12.72 2.37
N VAL A 190 22.46 13.25 2.21
CA VAL A 190 21.46 12.82 1.20
C VAL A 190 21.89 13.16 -0.23
N ILE A 191 22.91 14.01 -0.37
CA ILE A 191 23.42 14.54 -1.65
C ILE A 191 23.93 13.43 -2.58
N ASN A 192 24.42 12.32 -2.02
CA ASN A 192 24.79 11.14 -2.79
C ASN A 192 24.60 9.86 -1.95
N GLN A 193 23.57 9.08 -2.29
CA GLN A 193 23.26 7.82 -1.63
C GLN A 193 23.50 6.66 -2.60
N ARG A 194 24.33 5.72 -2.19
CA ARG A 194 24.68 4.50 -2.92
C ARG A 194 24.09 3.28 -2.22
N ASP A 195 23.99 2.18 -2.94
CA ASP A 195 23.53 0.89 -2.42
C ASP A 195 22.08 0.94 -1.89
N LEU A 196 21.28 1.88 -2.41
CA LEU A 196 19.83 1.88 -2.19
C LEU A 196 19.21 0.74 -2.97
N THR A 197 18.11 0.19 -2.47
CA THR A 197 17.36 -0.87 -3.16
C THR A 197 16.10 -0.27 -3.76
N ALA A 198 15.99 -0.34 -5.09
CA ALA A 198 14.75 -0.12 -5.80
C ALA A 198 13.93 -1.42 -5.86
N ILE A 199 12.63 -1.30 -5.66
CA ILE A 199 11.66 -2.38 -5.78
C ILE A 199 10.53 -1.92 -6.69
N GLU A 200 10.21 -2.71 -7.69
CA GLU A 200 9.14 -2.45 -8.64
C GLU A 200 7.93 -3.35 -8.39
N PHE A 201 6.74 -2.76 -8.49
CA PHE A 201 5.48 -3.48 -8.43
C PHE A 201 4.62 -3.09 -9.63
N ASP A 202 3.80 -4.01 -10.11
CA ASP A 202 2.81 -3.69 -11.12
C ASP A 202 1.76 -2.74 -10.54
N PHE A 203 1.47 -1.65 -11.25
CA PHE A 203 0.63 -0.57 -10.71
C PHE A 203 -0.83 -0.96 -10.49
N ASN A 204 -1.32 -1.96 -11.23
CA ASN A 204 -2.74 -2.34 -11.23
C ASN A 204 -3.01 -3.50 -10.28
N THR A 205 -2.11 -4.49 -10.25
CA THR A 205 -2.24 -5.72 -9.47
C THR A 205 -1.53 -5.61 -8.11
N GLY A 206 -0.51 -4.74 -8.01
CA GLY A 206 0.37 -4.66 -6.84
C GLY A 206 1.36 -5.83 -6.73
N ASP A 207 1.45 -6.68 -7.75
CA ASP A 207 2.36 -7.82 -7.77
C ASP A 207 3.82 -7.37 -7.87
N TYR A 208 4.70 -8.08 -7.19
CA TYR A 208 6.15 -7.84 -7.24
C TYR A 208 6.69 -8.14 -8.65
N ILE A 209 7.50 -7.21 -9.18
CA ILE A 209 8.18 -7.37 -10.47
C ILE A 209 9.65 -7.72 -10.26
N CYS A 210 10.42 -6.82 -9.66
CA CYS A 210 11.86 -6.98 -9.49
C CYS A 210 12.42 -6.09 -8.37
N THR A 211 13.67 -6.36 -8.01
CA THR A 211 14.48 -5.59 -7.07
C THR A 211 15.88 -5.39 -7.65
N TYR A 212 16.46 -4.22 -7.50
CA TYR A 212 17.81 -3.91 -7.98
C TYR A 212 18.44 -2.76 -7.18
N LEU A 213 19.76 -2.61 -7.28
CA LEU A 213 20.49 -1.55 -6.58
C LEU A 213 20.49 -0.26 -7.41
N VAL A 214 20.38 0.88 -6.72
CA VAL A 214 20.36 2.21 -7.34
C VAL A 214 21.28 3.19 -6.63
N GLU A 215 21.81 4.14 -7.39
CA GLU A 215 22.48 5.35 -6.89
C GLU A 215 21.53 6.54 -7.07
N VAL A 216 21.32 7.29 -5.99
CA VAL A 216 20.52 8.51 -5.99
C VAL A 216 21.43 9.68 -5.75
N ARG A 217 21.41 10.63 -6.69
CA ARG A 217 22.18 11.87 -6.62
C ARG A 217 21.25 13.05 -6.62
N LEU A 218 21.49 13.93 -5.65
CA LEU A 218 20.67 15.10 -5.42
C LEU A 218 21.53 16.36 -5.45
N LYS A 219 21.26 17.25 -6.41
CA LYS A 219 22.02 18.50 -6.53
C LYS A 219 21.34 19.63 -5.76
N LYS A 220 22.16 20.60 -5.32
CA LYS A 220 21.71 21.78 -4.56
C LYS A 220 20.67 22.64 -5.27
N GLU A 221 20.55 22.50 -6.59
CA GLU A 221 19.60 23.23 -7.44
C GLU A 221 18.24 22.51 -7.58
N GLY A 222 17.99 21.44 -6.82
CA GLY A 222 16.73 20.69 -6.86
C GLY A 222 16.64 19.70 -8.03
N GLU A 223 17.79 19.35 -8.62
CA GLU A 223 17.89 18.31 -9.65
C GLU A 223 18.09 16.94 -8.97
N LEU A 224 17.23 15.97 -9.33
CA LEU A 224 17.27 14.59 -8.88
C LEU A 224 17.75 13.71 -10.03
N THR A 225 18.69 12.81 -9.74
CA THR A 225 19.18 11.78 -10.65
C THR A 225 19.10 10.43 -9.94
N ILE A 226 18.51 9.43 -10.61
CA ILE A 226 18.41 8.05 -10.14
C ILE A 226 19.02 7.16 -11.21
N GLU A 227 19.98 6.33 -10.83
CA GLU A 227 20.76 5.51 -11.75
C GLU A 227 20.79 4.08 -11.25
N TYR A 228 20.75 3.13 -12.19
CA TYR A 228 20.81 1.73 -11.87
C TYR A 228 21.38 0.90 -13.01
N GLN A 229 21.76 -0.32 -12.67
CA GLN A 229 22.17 -1.33 -13.65
C GLN A 229 21.16 -2.48 -13.59
N ASP A 230 20.61 -2.86 -14.73
CA ASP A 230 19.68 -3.98 -14.82
C ASP A 230 20.41 -5.33 -14.72
N SER A 231 19.64 -6.43 -14.74
CA SER A 231 20.19 -7.79 -14.67
C SER A 231 21.03 -8.19 -15.88
N GLU A 232 20.90 -7.47 -17.00
CA GLU A 232 21.69 -7.70 -18.21
C GLU A 232 22.97 -6.85 -18.22
N GLY A 233 23.13 -5.97 -17.24
CA GLY A 233 24.28 -5.08 -17.13
C GLY A 233 24.09 -3.75 -17.87
N ASN A 234 22.91 -3.46 -18.42
CA ASN A 234 22.65 -2.17 -19.05
C ASN A 234 22.45 -1.10 -17.99
N TYR A 235 22.97 0.09 -18.29
CA TYR A 235 22.88 1.25 -17.42
C TYR A 235 21.67 2.09 -17.79
N HIS A 236 20.91 2.50 -16.77
CA HIS A 236 19.71 3.31 -16.90
C HIS A 236 19.82 4.55 -16.02
N GLN A 237 19.47 5.72 -16.55
CA GLN A 237 19.49 6.99 -15.82
C GLN A 237 18.19 7.76 -15.99
N TYR A 238 17.56 8.10 -14.87
CA TYR A 238 16.43 9.00 -14.79
C TYR A 238 16.84 10.34 -14.18
N LYS A 239 16.50 11.43 -14.86
CA LYS A 239 16.92 12.77 -14.44
C LYS A 239 15.79 13.78 -14.56
N GLY A 240 15.68 14.68 -13.58
CA GLY A 240 14.71 15.78 -13.65
C GLY A 240 14.72 16.70 -12.44
N CYS A 241 13.68 17.53 -12.34
CA CYS A 241 13.59 18.62 -11.37
C CYS A 241 12.29 18.53 -10.56
N GLU A 242 12.28 19.21 -9.42
CA GLU A 242 11.08 19.36 -8.60
C GLU A 242 10.00 20.15 -9.35
N THR A 243 8.79 19.61 -9.44
CA THR A 243 7.65 20.27 -10.08
C THR A 243 6.66 20.81 -9.06
N LYS A 244 6.40 20.08 -7.97
CA LYS A 244 5.47 20.50 -6.91
C LYS A 244 5.69 19.75 -5.60
N ASN A 245 5.88 20.49 -4.50
CA ASN A 245 5.86 19.95 -3.13
C ASN A 245 6.59 18.61 -3.01
N ASN A 246 7.89 18.59 -3.30
CA ASN A 246 8.78 17.43 -3.13
C ASN A 246 8.50 16.30 -4.14
N THR A 247 7.78 16.60 -5.21
CA THR A 247 7.53 15.71 -6.35
C THR A 247 8.43 16.12 -7.51
N TYR A 248 9.06 15.12 -8.12
CA TYR A 248 10.00 15.25 -9.21
C TYR A 248 9.47 14.52 -10.42
N GLU A 249 9.57 15.17 -11.58
CA GLU A 249 9.33 14.53 -12.87
C GLU A 249 10.69 14.23 -13.50
N LEU A 250 10.97 12.93 -13.67
CA LEU A 250 12.21 12.42 -14.21
C LEU A 250 11.97 11.87 -15.62
N ILE A 251 12.94 12.05 -16.49
CA ILE A 251 12.94 11.52 -17.86
C ILE A 251 14.17 10.62 -17.99
N SER A 252 14.01 9.46 -18.63
CA SER A 252 15.13 8.57 -18.94
C SER A 252 16.07 9.23 -19.95
N ALA A 253 17.38 9.08 -19.72
CA ALA A 253 18.41 9.55 -20.62
C ALA A 253 18.44 8.72 -21.93
N GLU A 254 17.99 7.47 -21.87
CA GLU A 254 17.96 6.51 -22.96
C GLU A 254 16.70 6.66 -23.82
N ASN A 255 15.56 6.92 -23.19
CA ASN A 255 14.27 7.03 -23.87
C ASN A 255 13.39 8.12 -23.25
N SER A 256 13.15 9.21 -23.98
CA SER A 256 12.32 10.32 -23.50
C SER A 256 10.84 9.99 -23.25
N LEU A 257 10.36 8.84 -23.75
CA LEU A 257 9.03 8.33 -23.45
C LEU A 257 8.97 7.66 -22.07
N ASN A 258 10.10 7.16 -21.58
CA ASN A 258 10.21 6.57 -20.26
C ASN A 258 10.36 7.69 -19.23
N LYS A 259 9.45 7.70 -18.25
CA LYS A 259 9.28 8.80 -17.31
C LYS A 259 9.01 8.25 -15.93
N ALA A 260 9.48 8.97 -14.91
CA ALA A 260 9.09 8.70 -13.54
C ALA A 260 8.51 9.96 -12.90
N THR A 261 7.50 9.78 -12.05
CA THR A 261 7.02 10.83 -11.15
C THR A 261 7.19 10.32 -9.73
N VAL A 262 8.11 10.93 -9.00
CA VAL A 262 8.53 10.44 -7.67
C VAL A 262 8.41 11.52 -6.62
N SER A 263 8.20 11.13 -5.36
CA SER A 263 8.19 12.00 -4.19
C SER A 263 9.26 11.56 -3.20
N LEU A 264 9.93 12.53 -2.58
CA LEU A 264 10.98 12.30 -1.58
C LEU A 264 10.45 12.47 -0.15
N SER A 265 10.82 11.56 0.74
CA SER A 265 10.48 11.62 2.16
C SER A 265 11.65 11.22 3.06
N LEU A 266 11.74 11.80 4.26
CA LEU A 266 12.70 11.40 5.29
C LEU A 266 12.00 10.62 6.38
N ASP A 267 12.71 9.64 6.92
CA ASP A 267 12.56 9.27 8.31
C ASP A 267 13.52 10.09 9.20
N GLU A 268 12.99 11.02 10.00
CA GLU A 268 13.80 11.84 10.92
C GLU A 268 14.49 10.98 12.01
N GLU A 269 13.92 9.83 12.37
CA GLU A 269 14.46 8.95 13.41
C GLU A 269 15.57 8.06 12.85
N ASP A 270 15.29 7.38 11.74
CA ASP A 270 16.27 6.48 11.11
C ASP A 270 17.27 7.24 10.23
N LYS A 271 17.06 8.54 10.01
CA LYS A 271 17.82 9.38 9.06
C LYS A 271 17.90 8.74 7.67
N THR A 272 16.82 8.10 7.23
CA THR A 272 16.76 7.40 5.94
C THR A 272 15.96 8.19 4.92
N LEU A 273 16.47 8.24 3.69
CA LEU A 273 15.74 8.74 2.53
C LEU A 273 14.87 7.62 1.96
N THR A 274 13.63 7.95 1.62
CA THR A 274 12.75 7.10 0.83
C THR A 274 12.28 7.87 -0.39
N ILE A 275 12.32 7.23 -1.55
CA ILE A 275 11.74 7.74 -2.79
C ILE A 275 10.61 6.80 -3.18
N GLU A 276 9.44 7.34 -3.47
CA GLU A 276 8.30 6.56 -3.95
C GLU A 276 7.64 7.25 -5.13
N GLY A 277 7.15 6.48 -6.10
CA GLY A 277 6.54 7.09 -7.27
C GLY A 277 5.97 6.10 -8.26
N THR A 278 5.65 6.63 -9.43
CA THR A 278 5.26 5.86 -10.60
C THR A 278 6.38 5.91 -11.62
N LEU A 279 6.71 4.76 -12.19
CA LEU A 279 7.62 4.60 -13.31
C LEU A 279 6.81 4.16 -14.54
N ILE A 280 7.04 4.82 -15.67
CA ILE A 280 6.48 4.46 -16.96
C ILE A 280 7.64 4.06 -17.85
N GLU A 281 7.72 2.79 -18.20
CA GLU A 281 8.75 2.22 -19.06
C GLU A 281 8.10 1.40 -20.17
N ASP A 282 8.40 1.76 -21.42
CA ASP A 282 7.89 1.07 -22.61
C ASP A 282 6.36 0.92 -22.64
N GLY A 283 5.66 1.92 -22.07
CA GLY A 283 4.20 1.96 -21.98
C GLY A 283 3.62 1.22 -20.76
N TYR A 284 4.44 0.51 -20.00
CA TYR A 284 4.02 -0.16 -18.76
C TYR A 284 4.15 0.78 -17.57
N LYS A 285 3.11 0.80 -16.73
CA LYS A 285 3.06 1.62 -15.52
C LYS A 285 3.36 0.75 -14.30
N LYS A 286 4.38 1.15 -13.54
CA LYS A 286 4.87 0.45 -12.35
C LYS A 286 4.87 1.40 -11.15
N GLU A 287 4.72 0.85 -9.95
CA GLU A 287 5.10 1.56 -8.74
C GLU A 287 6.60 1.36 -8.47
N TRP A 288 7.29 2.45 -8.14
CA TRP A 288 8.74 2.46 -7.96
C TRP A 288 9.07 2.94 -6.54
N PHE A 289 9.74 2.09 -5.76
CA PHE A 289 10.09 2.37 -4.38
C PHE A 289 11.58 2.21 -4.17
N ILE A 290 12.24 3.20 -3.58
CA ILE A 290 13.67 3.19 -3.33
C ILE A 290 13.91 3.51 -1.86
N GLU A 291 14.60 2.61 -1.16
CA GLU A 291 14.90 2.76 0.26
C GLU A 291 16.27 2.18 0.64
N ASN A 292 16.77 2.58 1.81
CA ASN A 292 17.99 2.02 2.40
C ASN A 292 17.76 0.55 2.76
N ASN A 293 18.65 -0.33 2.31
CA ASN A 293 18.56 -1.76 2.59
C ASN A 293 18.90 -2.03 4.06
N THR A 294 17.89 -2.19 4.91
CA THR A 294 18.07 -2.45 6.35
C THR A 294 18.60 -3.85 6.67
N GLU A 295 18.52 -4.81 5.73
CA GLU A 295 19.02 -6.17 5.95
C GLU A 295 20.55 -6.28 5.94
N VAL A 296 21.26 -5.32 5.34
CA VAL A 296 22.73 -5.33 5.24
C VAL A 296 23.40 -4.71 6.49
N ASN A 297 22.71 -3.81 7.19
CA ASN A 297 23.28 -3.09 8.34
C ASN A 297 23.18 -3.85 9.67
N ASN A 298 22.38 -4.90 9.77
CA ASN A 298 22.29 -5.75 10.98
C ASN A 298 23.38 -6.85 11.05
N LYS A 299 24.38 -6.82 10.17
CA LYS A 299 25.53 -7.74 10.16
C LYS A 299 26.89 -7.03 10.33
N LYS A 300 26.93 -5.86 10.95
CA LYS A 300 28.17 -5.20 11.38
C LYS A 300 28.21 -4.98 12.88
#